data_AF-A0A2T3HZL0-F1
#
_entry.id   AF-A0A2T3HZL0-F1
#
_cell.length_a   1.000
_cell.length_b   1.000
_cell.length_c   1.000
_cell.angle_alpha   90.00
_cell.angle_beta   90.00
_cell.angle_gamma   90.00
#
_symmetry.space_group_name_H-M   'P 1'
#
loop_
_entity.id
_entity.type
_entity.pdbx_description
1 polymer ?
#
loop_
_entity_poly.entity_id
_entity_poly.type
_entity_poly.pdbx_seq_one_letter_code
_entity_poly.pdbx_strand_id
1 'polypeptide(L)'
;MIEHKIEQWGIRRVEKHLSRKQPLFARISDKKLCQLCVGLSFLIGFTTTFVIVAFEIYLELLGENWLAWDNLIKLVLINIGFIGLELLLLFEIGFMTTALLINRASAENHFCDKMKASLVRAVMELSEPIDNIHGIKPYKELSKFRYIKVALYSGKDILSNFLIKAILQKSMSRSSVRVYIPLISTLITGFWDAWVQQKALREVRLRISARIYVLNQVARHQQKQISMTYRTALLRSIAVRQSYKQECDVNLEMFYDEIYKQAPITLTDIESPTLLLQSLSLLNPAEYNDVIDILTTLLYFRQRLTANEKKLLVQCGIIEQQKINPLLA
;
A
#
# COMPACT_ATOMS: atom_id res chain seq x y z
N MET A 1 -6.79 9.89 17.58
CA MET A 1 -5.64 10.14 18.49
C MET A 1 -4.64 8.97 18.50
N ILE A 2 -5.08 7.71 18.56
CA ILE A 2 -4.19 6.54 18.58
C ILE A 2 -3.48 6.34 17.22
N GLU A 3 -4.21 6.40 16.12
CA GLU A 3 -3.65 6.26 14.76
C GLU A 3 -2.53 7.26 14.48
N HIS A 4 -2.72 8.53 14.87
CA HIS A 4 -1.69 9.55 14.70
C HIS A 4 -0.42 9.27 15.52
N LYS A 5 -0.55 8.74 16.75
CA LYS A 5 0.63 8.34 17.56
C LYS A 5 1.38 7.16 16.92
N ILE A 6 0.64 6.21 16.37
CA ILE A 6 1.18 5.03 15.68
C ILE A 6 1.93 5.46 14.41
N GLU A 7 1.32 6.36 13.63
CA GLU A 7 1.93 6.95 12.44
C GLU A 7 3.23 7.71 12.79
N GLN A 8 3.21 8.58 13.80
CA GLN A 8 4.41 9.29 14.24
C GLN A 8 5.53 8.34 14.68
N TRP A 9 5.18 7.23 15.34
CA TRP A 9 6.15 6.20 15.68
C TRP A 9 6.79 5.59 14.42
N GLY A 10 5.98 5.24 13.41
CA GLY A 10 6.47 4.73 12.13
C GLY A 10 7.35 5.73 11.38
N ILE A 11 6.99 7.01 11.34
CA ILE A 11 7.79 8.08 10.72
C ILE A 11 9.18 8.15 11.38
N ARG A 12 9.24 8.21 12.71
CA ARG A 12 10.53 8.23 13.44
C ARG A 12 11.40 7.01 13.13
N ARG A 13 10.79 5.84 12.95
CA ARG A 13 11.50 4.61 12.57
C ARG A 13 12.07 4.69 11.15
N VAL A 14 11.27 5.16 10.18
CA VAL A 14 11.75 5.39 8.81
C VAL A 14 12.89 6.40 8.79
N GLU A 15 12.76 7.52 9.49
CA GLU A 15 13.80 8.56 9.57
C GLU A 15 15.11 8.07 10.19
N LYS A 16 15.02 7.25 11.24
CA LYS A 16 16.18 6.60 11.83
C LYS A 16 16.93 5.75 10.79
N HIS A 17 16.22 5.02 9.93
CA HIS A 17 16.85 4.21 8.88
C HIS A 17 17.32 5.04 7.68
N LEU A 18 16.64 6.14 7.35
CA LEU A 18 17.06 7.07 6.30
C LEU A 18 18.44 7.67 6.61
N SER A 19 18.69 8.05 7.86
CA SER A 19 19.96 8.63 8.31
C SER A 19 21.15 7.66 8.27
N ARG A 20 20.91 6.35 8.17
CA ARG A 20 21.96 5.32 8.21
C ARG A 20 22.41 4.98 6.79
N LYS A 21 23.71 5.12 6.51
CA LYS A 21 24.32 4.54 5.31
C LYS A 21 24.31 3.01 5.43
N GLN A 22 23.65 2.33 4.49
CA GLN A 22 23.55 0.87 4.49
C GLN A 22 24.31 0.27 3.28
N PRO A 23 25.66 0.15 3.38
CA PRO A 23 26.48 -0.28 2.26
C PRO A 23 26.20 -1.73 1.81
N LEU A 24 25.76 -2.59 2.74
CA LEU A 24 25.47 -4.00 2.48
C LEU A 24 24.38 -4.20 1.42
N PHE A 25 23.38 -3.31 1.38
CA PHE A 25 22.28 -3.43 0.43
C PHE A 25 22.53 -2.63 -0.85
N ALA A 26 23.58 -1.80 -0.95
CA ALA A 26 23.79 -0.89 -2.07
C ALA A 26 23.84 -1.58 -3.46
N ARG A 27 24.29 -2.85 -3.53
CA ARG A 27 24.46 -3.59 -4.78
C ARG A 27 23.25 -4.44 -5.20
N ILE A 28 22.21 -4.51 -4.38
CA ILE A 28 21.04 -5.38 -4.61
C ILE A 28 19.93 -4.59 -5.31
N SER A 29 19.33 -5.12 -6.38
CA SER A 29 18.20 -4.46 -7.06
C SER A 29 16.96 -4.33 -6.17
N ASP A 30 16.11 -3.33 -6.41
CA ASP A 30 14.91 -3.07 -5.61
C ASP A 30 13.97 -4.28 -5.54
N LYS A 31 13.84 -5.02 -6.65
CA LYS A 31 13.04 -6.25 -6.71
C LYS A 31 13.60 -7.33 -5.78
N LYS A 32 14.92 -7.55 -5.82
CA LYS A 32 15.58 -8.54 -4.95
C LYS A 32 15.54 -8.12 -3.48
N LEU A 33 15.66 -6.82 -3.20
CA LEU A 33 15.53 -6.28 -1.84
C LEU A 33 14.14 -6.57 -1.27
N CYS A 34 13.08 -6.33 -2.05
CA CYS A 34 11.72 -6.64 -1.62
C CYS A 34 11.50 -8.15 -1.42
N GLN A 35 12.03 -9.00 -2.32
CA GLN A 35 11.96 -10.46 -2.17
C GLN A 35 12.68 -10.96 -0.91
N LEU A 36 13.84 -10.37 -0.60
CA LEU A 36 14.57 -10.68 0.62
C LEU A 36 13.77 -10.27 1.86
N CYS A 37 13.18 -9.08 1.87
CA CYS A 37 12.31 -8.64 2.96
C CYS A 37 11.12 -9.59 3.15
N VAL A 38 10.48 -10.03 2.06
CA VAL A 38 9.35 -10.98 2.10
C VAL A 38 9.79 -12.33 2.66
N GLY A 39 10.97 -12.82 2.27
CA GLY A 39 11.55 -14.03 2.84
C GLY A 39 11.90 -13.89 4.32
N LEU A 40 12.39 -12.73 4.76
CA LEU A 40 12.62 -12.46 6.18
C LEU A 40 11.32 -12.38 6.98
N SER A 41 10.26 -11.78 6.42
CA SER A 41 8.93 -11.76 7.05
C SER A 41 8.39 -13.18 7.24
N PHE A 42 8.56 -14.06 6.26
CA PHE A 42 8.24 -15.49 6.44
C PHE A 42 8.99 -16.10 7.62
N LEU A 43 10.30 -15.89 7.69
CA LEU A 43 11.14 -16.46 8.75
C LEU A 43 10.77 -15.90 10.12
N ILE A 44 10.43 -14.62 10.23
CA ILE A 44 9.96 -14.01 11.48
C ILE A 44 8.69 -14.72 11.94
N GLY A 45 7.62 -14.70 11.14
CA GLY A 45 6.35 -15.33 11.50
C GLY A 45 6.46 -16.81 11.80
N PHE A 46 7.27 -17.52 11.01
CA PHE A 46 7.56 -18.93 11.25
C PHE A 46 8.26 -19.14 12.60
N THR A 47 9.34 -18.40 12.89
CA THR A 47 10.14 -18.60 14.11
C THR A 47 9.38 -18.20 15.37
N THR A 48 8.65 -17.08 15.36
CA THR A 48 7.84 -16.63 16.51
C THR A 48 6.73 -17.62 16.82
N THR A 49 5.98 -18.06 15.80
CA THR A 49 4.91 -19.05 15.97
C THR A 49 5.47 -20.42 16.35
N PHE A 50 6.62 -20.81 15.79
CA PHE A 50 7.28 -22.08 16.13
C PHE A 50 7.67 -22.13 17.61
N VAL A 51 8.17 -21.03 18.18
CA VAL A 51 8.50 -20.98 19.61
C VAL A 51 7.25 -21.13 20.48
N ILE A 52 6.14 -20.49 20.10
CA ILE A 52 4.85 -20.63 20.80
C ILE A 52 4.41 -22.11 20.80
N VAL A 53 4.42 -22.75 19.63
CA VAL A 53 4.01 -24.16 19.47
C VAL A 53 4.98 -25.10 20.19
N ALA A 54 6.28 -24.86 20.12
CA ALA A 54 7.28 -25.68 20.81
C ALA A 54 7.10 -25.60 22.33
N PHE A 55 6.73 -24.42 22.85
CA PHE A 55 6.41 -24.23 24.26
C PHE A 55 5.12 -24.97 24.67
N GLU A 56 4.09 -24.97 23.82
CA GLU A 56 2.87 -25.75 24.02
C GLU A 56 3.17 -27.26 24.11
N ILE A 57 3.96 -27.79 23.17
CA ILE A 57 4.39 -29.20 23.16
C ILE A 57 5.24 -29.53 24.40
N TYR A 58 6.12 -28.61 24.82
CA TYR A 58 6.95 -28.78 26.01
C TYR A 58 6.10 -28.90 27.28
N LEU A 59 5.07 -28.06 27.43
CA LEU A 59 4.14 -28.16 28.56
C LEU A 59 3.32 -29.46 28.54
N GLU A 60 2.89 -29.92 27.36
CA GLU A 60 2.17 -31.20 27.21
C GLU A 60 3.07 -32.39 27.59
N LEU A 61 4.35 -32.36 27.22
CA LEU A 61 5.32 -33.43 27.51
C LEU A 61 5.67 -33.54 29.01
N LEU A 62 5.64 -32.43 29.75
CA LEU A 62 5.92 -32.42 31.19
C LEU A 62 4.80 -33.07 32.02
N GLY A 63 3.67 -33.44 31.42
CA GLY A 63 2.56 -34.10 32.12
C GLY A 63 1.87 -33.21 33.15
N GLU A 64 2.17 -31.91 33.17
CA GLU A 64 1.39 -30.96 33.95
C GLU A 64 -0.03 -30.87 33.37
N ASN A 65 -1.04 -30.68 34.21
CA ASN A 65 -2.38 -30.39 33.74
C ASN A 65 -2.31 -29.13 32.86
N TRP A 66 -2.32 -29.28 31.54
CA TRP A 66 -2.25 -28.17 30.59
C TRP A 66 -3.41 -27.17 30.78
N LEU A 67 -4.51 -27.63 31.36
CA LEU A 67 -5.69 -26.85 31.77
C LEU A 67 -5.56 -26.17 33.14
N ALA A 68 -4.46 -26.37 33.87
CA ALA A 68 -4.21 -25.64 35.10
C ALA A 68 -4.09 -24.15 34.80
N TRP A 69 -4.73 -23.32 35.63
CA TRP A 69 -4.75 -21.87 35.46
C TRP A 69 -3.36 -21.26 35.33
N ASP A 70 -2.38 -21.78 36.07
CA ASP A 70 -0.99 -21.29 36.02
C ASP A 70 -0.34 -21.50 34.64
N ASN A 71 -0.63 -22.61 33.97
CA ASN A 71 -0.06 -22.91 32.65
C ASN A 71 -0.78 -22.18 31.52
N LEU A 72 -2.09 -21.99 31.65
CA LEU A 72 -2.86 -21.13 30.75
C LEU A 72 -2.38 -19.68 30.81
N ILE A 73 -2.08 -19.15 32.00
CA ILE A 73 -1.55 -17.79 32.16
C ILE A 73 -0.17 -17.67 31.50
N LYS A 74 0.74 -18.63 31.73
CA LYS A 74 2.07 -18.65 31.07
C LYS A 74 1.94 -18.69 29.54
N LEU A 75 1.04 -19.53 29.01
CA LEU A 75 0.76 -19.62 27.57
C LEU A 75 0.24 -18.31 27.01
N VAL A 76 -0.72 -17.65 27.67
CA VAL A 76 -1.26 -16.36 27.23
C VAL A 76 -0.18 -15.28 27.22
N LEU A 77 0.66 -15.20 28.26
CA LEU A 77 1.74 -14.22 28.35
C LEU A 77 2.78 -14.43 27.24
N ILE A 78 3.20 -15.67 26.99
CA ILE A 78 4.13 -15.99 25.90
C ILE A 78 3.52 -15.67 24.54
N ASN A 79 2.26 -16.03 24.30
CA ASN A 79 1.56 -15.70 23.06
C ASN A 79 1.53 -14.19 22.82
N ILE A 80 1.08 -13.39 23.81
CA ILE A 80 1.04 -11.93 23.69
C ILE A 80 2.45 -11.36 23.43
N GLY A 81 3.45 -11.85 24.16
CA GLY A 81 4.84 -11.41 24.00
C GLY A 81 5.40 -11.69 22.61
N PHE A 82 5.24 -12.91 22.09
CA PHE A 82 5.76 -13.30 20.79
C PHE A 82 4.97 -12.71 19.62
N ILE A 83 3.65 -12.59 19.72
CA ILE A 83 2.83 -11.87 18.72
C ILE A 83 3.24 -10.39 18.67
N GLY A 84 3.44 -9.76 19.83
CA GLY A 84 3.93 -8.38 19.91
C GLY A 84 5.32 -8.22 19.29
N LEU A 85 6.23 -9.16 19.58
CA LEU A 85 7.58 -9.18 18.99
C LEU A 85 7.54 -9.37 17.47
N GLU A 86 6.73 -10.30 16.98
CA GLU A 86 6.50 -10.58 15.55
C GLU A 86 6.07 -9.31 14.81
N LEU A 87 5.01 -8.66 15.28
CA LEU A 87 4.52 -7.41 14.70
C LEU A 87 5.58 -6.30 14.69
N LEU A 88 6.33 -6.14 15.79
CA LEU A 88 7.40 -5.15 15.87
C LEU A 88 8.51 -5.42 14.86
N LEU A 89 8.93 -6.68 14.70
CA LEU A 89 9.96 -7.08 13.74
C LEU A 89 9.49 -6.91 12.29
N LEU A 90 8.25 -7.30 11.98
CA LEU A 90 7.67 -7.13 10.65
C LEU A 90 7.62 -5.65 10.24
N PHE A 91 7.14 -4.77 11.13
CA PHE A 91 7.14 -3.33 10.88
C PHE A 91 8.56 -2.77 10.74
N GLU A 92 9.51 -3.20 11.57
CA GLU A 92 10.89 -2.72 11.50
C GLU A 92 11.53 -3.04 10.14
N ILE A 93 11.34 -4.26 9.62
CA ILE A 93 11.85 -4.62 8.28
C ILE A 93 11.11 -3.84 7.19
N GLY A 94 9.78 -3.65 7.33
CA GLY A 94 9.00 -2.83 6.41
C GLY A 94 9.50 -1.39 6.32
N PHE A 95 9.75 -0.75 7.46
CA PHE A 95 10.27 0.62 7.53
C PHE A 95 11.71 0.72 7.03
N MET A 96 12.56 -0.24 7.38
CA MET A 96 13.94 -0.30 6.88
C MET A 96 13.96 -0.40 5.35
N THR A 97 13.16 -1.30 4.78
CA THR A 97 13.06 -1.48 3.32
C THR A 97 12.51 -0.22 2.65
N THR A 98 11.51 0.41 3.25
CA THR A 98 10.93 1.67 2.76
C THR A 98 11.96 2.80 2.77
N ALA A 99 12.74 2.94 3.84
CA ALA A 99 13.81 3.93 3.93
C ALA A 99 14.90 3.68 2.86
N LEU A 100 15.27 2.42 2.60
CA LEU A 100 16.21 2.08 1.54
C LEU A 100 15.68 2.45 0.15
N LEU A 101 14.40 2.15 -0.13
CA LEU A 101 13.77 2.51 -1.41
C LEU A 101 13.68 4.02 -1.59
N ILE A 102 13.34 4.76 -0.53
CA ILE A 102 13.36 6.23 -0.53
C ILE A 102 14.78 6.71 -0.84
N ASN A 103 15.81 6.28 -0.11
CA ASN A 103 17.19 6.73 -0.32
C ASN A 103 17.70 6.48 -1.76
N ARG A 104 17.26 5.39 -2.41
CA ARG A 104 17.60 5.11 -3.81
C ARG A 104 16.86 6.00 -4.80
N ALA A 105 15.60 6.30 -4.51
CA ALA A 105 14.79 7.24 -5.31
C ALA A 105 15.14 8.72 -5.05
N SER A 106 15.77 9.01 -3.91
CA SER A 106 15.96 10.35 -3.32
C SER A 106 17.34 10.95 -3.59
N ALA A 107 18.20 10.33 -4.41
CA ALA A 107 19.49 10.94 -4.76
C ALA A 107 19.36 12.39 -5.28
N GLU A 108 18.19 12.76 -5.82
CA GLU A 108 17.84 14.14 -6.23
C GLU A 108 16.49 14.65 -5.65
N ASN A 109 15.64 13.77 -5.11
CA ASN A 109 14.23 14.07 -4.83
C ASN A 109 13.95 14.22 -3.33
N HIS A 110 13.57 15.42 -2.88
CA HIS A 110 13.12 15.65 -1.51
C HIS A 110 11.75 15.00 -1.26
N PHE A 111 11.72 13.97 -0.42
CA PHE A 111 10.47 13.37 0.10
C PHE A 111 9.98 14.21 1.29
N CYS A 112 8.87 14.93 1.10
CA CYS A 112 8.24 15.71 2.16
C CYS A 112 7.65 14.81 3.26
N ASP A 113 7.39 15.36 4.44
CA ASP A 113 6.87 14.59 5.58
C ASP A 113 5.49 13.98 5.30
N LYS A 114 4.63 14.65 4.51
CA LYS A 114 3.37 14.06 4.03
C LYS A 114 3.60 12.78 3.23
N MET A 115 4.62 12.75 2.37
CA MET A 115 4.96 11.57 1.59
C MET A 115 5.52 10.45 2.46
N LYS A 116 6.39 10.79 3.44
CA LYS A 116 6.87 9.81 4.42
C LYS A 116 5.70 9.20 5.21
N ALA A 117 4.75 10.03 5.66
CA ALA A 117 3.55 9.58 6.37
C ALA A 117 2.70 8.64 5.50
N SER A 118 2.47 8.99 4.23
CA SER A 118 1.79 8.12 3.27
C SER A 118 2.50 6.76 3.10
N LEU A 119 3.84 6.75 3.00
CA LEU A 119 4.60 5.50 2.87
C LEU A 119 4.54 4.66 4.16
N VAL A 120 4.60 5.29 5.33
CA VAL A 120 4.42 4.63 6.64
C VAL A 120 3.03 4.01 6.73
N ARG A 121 1.98 4.72 6.33
CA ARG A 121 0.61 4.19 6.28
C ARG A 121 0.50 2.97 5.38
N ALA A 122 1.17 2.97 4.23
CA ALA A 122 1.21 1.81 3.35
C ALA A 122 1.85 0.58 4.02
N VAL A 123 2.97 0.76 4.74
CA VAL A 123 3.63 -0.32 5.49
C VAL A 123 2.74 -0.85 6.62
N MET A 124 2.04 0.05 7.31
CA MET A 124 1.18 -0.29 8.44
C MET A 124 -0.24 -0.69 8.04
N GLU A 125 -0.54 -0.75 6.73
CA GLU A 125 -1.88 -0.94 6.16
C GLU A 125 -2.94 0.03 6.73
N LEU A 126 -2.53 1.24 7.11
CA LEU A 126 -3.43 2.29 7.55
C LEU A 126 -4.11 2.96 6.35
N SER A 127 -5.37 3.36 6.55
CA SER A 127 -6.12 4.11 5.53
C SER A 127 -5.56 5.52 5.35
N GLU A 128 -5.61 6.04 4.12
CA GLU A 128 -5.29 7.44 3.84
C GLU A 128 -6.40 8.38 4.31
N PRO A 129 -6.11 9.68 4.52
CA PRO A 129 -7.14 10.58 5.00
C PRO A 129 -8.11 10.86 3.84
N ILE A 130 -9.37 11.07 4.18
CA ILE A 130 -10.42 11.40 3.20
C ILE A 130 -10.51 12.92 3.00
N ASP A 131 -9.62 13.70 3.61
CA ASP A 131 -9.67 15.16 3.58
C ASP A 131 -9.76 15.68 2.14
N ASN A 132 -10.78 16.50 1.88
CA ASN A 132 -11.05 17.08 0.57
C ASN A 132 -10.06 18.20 0.29
N ILE A 133 -8.86 17.83 -0.15
CA ILE A 133 -7.89 18.82 -0.61
C ILE A 133 -8.41 19.38 -1.95
N HIS A 134 -8.53 20.71 -2.02
CA HIS A 134 -9.06 21.47 -3.17
C HIS A 134 -10.56 21.31 -3.48
N GLY A 135 -11.37 20.84 -2.53
CA GLY A 135 -12.83 20.73 -2.72
C GLY A 135 -13.26 19.63 -3.69
N ILE A 136 -12.34 18.75 -4.09
CA ILE A 136 -12.61 17.55 -4.90
C ILE A 136 -13.54 16.64 -4.10
N LYS A 137 -14.76 16.41 -4.59
CA LYS A 137 -15.67 15.47 -3.92
C LYS A 137 -15.33 14.03 -4.36
N PRO A 138 -15.19 13.08 -3.42
CA PRO A 138 -15.08 11.67 -3.77
C PRO A 138 -16.33 11.23 -4.54
N TYR A 139 -16.14 10.38 -5.55
CA TYR A 139 -17.16 10.09 -6.56
C TYR A 139 -18.49 9.60 -5.94
N LYS A 140 -19.57 10.36 -6.15
CA LYS A 140 -20.88 10.21 -5.49
C LYS A 140 -21.62 8.89 -5.79
N GLU A 141 -21.35 8.21 -6.92
CA GLU A 141 -22.16 7.06 -7.33
C GLU A 141 -21.75 5.72 -6.71
N LEU A 142 -20.66 5.66 -5.92
CA LEU A 142 -20.20 4.40 -5.32
C LEU A 142 -20.40 4.37 -3.80
N SER A 143 -21.59 3.89 -3.42
CA SER A 143 -21.83 2.81 -2.44
C SER A 143 -22.01 3.15 -0.95
N LYS A 144 -23.28 3.05 -0.48
CA LYS A 144 -23.68 2.77 0.93
C LYS A 144 -23.07 1.48 1.51
N PHE A 145 -22.46 0.63 0.67
CA PHE A 145 -21.79 -0.63 1.04
C PHE A 145 -20.25 -0.52 1.05
N ARG A 146 -19.67 0.70 0.94
CA ARG A 146 -18.22 0.91 0.84
C ARG A 146 -17.50 0.49 2.13
N TYR A 147 -18.02 0.93 3.27
CA TYR A 147 -17.49 0.55 4.59
C TYR A 147 -17.55 -0.96 4.82
N ILE A 148 -18.62 -1.62 4.34
CA ILE A 148 -18.78 -3.07 4.41
C ILE A 148 -17.75 -3.79 3.54
N LYS A 149 -17.45 -3.30 2.33
CA LYS A 149 -16.43 -3.90 1.45
C LYS A 149 -15.00 -3.73 1.97
N VAL A 150 -14.67 -2.54 2.50
CA VAL A 150 -13.35 -2.29 3.10
C VAL A 150 -13.19 -3.13 4.37
N ALA A 151 -14.21 -3.19 5.22
CA ALA A 151 -14.23 -4.05 6.41
C ALA A 151 -14.17 -5.55 6.07
N LEU A 152 -14.88 -6.00 5.01
CA LEU A 152 -14.80 -7.38 4.52
C LEU A 152 -13.43 -7.70 3.92
N TYR A 153 -12.75 -6.74 3.27
CA TYR A 153 -11.44 -6.97 2.67
C TYR A 153 -10.36 -7.09 3.77
N SER A 154 -10.34 -6.18 4.75
CA SER A 154 -9.43 -6.26 5.90
C SER A 154 -9.78 -7.40 6.86
N GLY A 155 -11.07 -7.77 6.97
CA GLY A 155 -11.53 -8.86 7.84
C GLY A 155 -11.35 -10.25 7.24
N LYS A 156 -11.44 -10.40 5.91
CA LYS A 156 -11.24 -11.68 5.21
C LYS A 156 -9.84 -12.25 5.42
N ASP A 157 -8.88 -11.37 5.58
CA ASP A 157 -7.47 -11.67 5.81
C ASP A 157 -7.25 -12.35 7.19
N ILE A 158 -8.01 -11.97 8.21
CA ILE A 158 -8.02 -12.62 9.53
C ILE A 158 -8.92 -13.87 9.52
N LEU A 159 -10.07 -13.80 8.85
CA LEU A 159 -11.07 -14.87 8.82
C LEU A 159 -10.60 -16.10 8.01
N SER A 160 -9.81 -15.90 6.95
CA SER A 160 -9.24 -16.98 6.13
C SER A 160 -8.25 -17.83 6.94
N ASN A 161 -7.41 -17.19 7.77
CA ASN A 161 -6.49 -17.87 8.68
C ASN A 161 -7.23 -18.72 9.72
N PHE A 162 -8.31 -18.18 10.31
CA PHE A 162 -9.15 -18.95 11.24
C PHE A 162 -9.88 -20.11 10.54
N LEU A 163 -10.40 -19.89 9.32
CA LEU A 163 -11.11 -20.93 8.58
C LEU A 163 -10.19 -22.07 8.16
N ILE A 164 -8.97 -21.75 7.69
CA ILE A 164 -7.96 -22.74 7.29
C ILE A 164 -7.53 -23.56 8.51
N LYS A 165 -7.24 -22.91 9.65
CA LYS A 165 -6.93 -23.61 10.91
C LYS A 165 -8.09 -24.53 11.36
N ALA A 166 -9.33 -24.05 11.28
CA ALA A 166 -10.51 -24.82 11.65
C ALA A 166 -10.75 -26.04 10.72
N ILE A 167 -10.53 -25.89 9.42
CA ILE A 167 -10.65 -26.99 8.44
C ILE A 167 -9.56 -28.04 8.65
N LEU A 168 -8.30 -27.61 8.88
CA LEU A 168 -7.18 -28.52 9.17
C LEU A 168 -7.41 -29.30 10.46
N GLN A 169 -7.89 -28.65 11.52
CA GLN A 169 -8.21 -29.31 12.79
C GLN A 169 -9.38 -30.29 12.65
N LYS A 170 -10.41 -29.96 11.86
CA LYS A 170 -11.62 -30.80 11.71
C LYS A 170 -11.43 -31.99 10.77
N SER A 171 -10.57 -31.88 9.75
CA SER A 171 -10.42 -32.90 8.71
C SER A 171 -9.50 -34.08 9.08
N MET A 172 -8.65 -33.97 10.10
CA MET A 172 -7.61 -34.96 10.39
C MET A 172 -7.65 -35.45 11.85
N SER A 173 -8.75 -36.11 12.22
CA SER A 173 -9.00 -36.71 13.54
C SER A 173 -8.20 -38.01 13.84
N ARG A 174 -7.18 -38.38 13.05
CA ARG A 174 -6.37 -39.58 13.30
C ARG A 174 -5.16 -39.22 14.18
N SER A 175 -5.08 -39.85 15.35
CA SER A 175 -4.17 -39.58 16.48
C SER A 175 -2.71 -39.22 16.09
N SER A 176 -2.13 -39.87 15.09
CA SER A 176 -0.74 -39.64 14.67
C SER A 176 -0.50 -38.32 13.91
N VAL A 177 -1.54 -37.69 13.36
CA VAL A 177 -1.41 -36.44 12.59
C VAL A 177 -1.49 -35.19 13.49
N ARG A 178 -1.98 -35.35 14.74
CA ARG A 178 -2.24 -34.24 15.67
C ARG A 178 -0.99 -33.41 15.98
N VAL A 179 0.18 -34.04 16.06
CA VAL A 179 1.48 -33.40 16.33
C VAL A 179 1.95 -32.53 15.15
N TYR A 180 1.55 -32.87 13.92
CA TYR A 180 1.93 -32.11 12.72
C TYR A 180 1.05 -30.89 12.47
N ILE A 181 -0.18 -30.86 13.03
CA ILE A 181 -1.12 -29.75 12.81
C ILE A 181 -0.56 -28.40 13.31
N PRO A 182 -0.01 -28.30 14.54
CA PRO A 182 0.62 -27.07 15.00
C PRO A 182 1.80 -26.63 14.11
N LEU A 183 2.61 -27.57 13.63
CA LEU A 183 3.75 -27.29 12.74
C LEU A 183 3.32 -26.80 11.35
N ILE A 184 2.21 -27.30 10.81
CA ILE A 184 1.65 -26.77 9.55
C ILE A 184 1.09 -25.36 9.79
N SER A 185 0.46 -25.11 10.94
CA SER A 185 -0.04 -23.79 11.31
C SER A 185 1.09 -22.74 11.39
N THR A 186 2.30 -23.09 11.84
CA THR A 186 3.44 -22.15 11.86
C THR A 186 3.87 -21.77 10.45
N LEU A 187 3.93 -22.73 9.52
CA LEU A 187 4.24 -22.47 8.11
C LEU A 187 3.21 -21.58 7.44
N ILE A 188 1.93 -21.82 7.69
CA ILE A 188 0.83 -20.98 7.18
C ILE A 188 0.96 -19.55 7.69
N THR A 189 1.30 -19.38 8.98
CA THR A 189 1.47 -18.06 9.59
C THR A 189 2.62 -17.29 8.93
N GLY A 190 3.80 -17.92 8.79
CA GLY A 190 4.91 -17.28 8.06
C GLY A 190 4.56 -16.94 6.60
N PHE A 191 3.81 -17.81 5.90
CA PHE A 191 3.37 -17.50 4.53
C PHE A 191 2.45 -16.28 4.48
N TRP A 192 1.56 -16.16 5.47
CA TRP A 192 0.67 -15.03 5.59
C TRP A 192 1.43 -13.72 5.78
N ASP A 193 2.39 -13.68 6.70
CA ASP A 193 3.21 -12.49 6.95
C ASP A 193 4.01 -12.07 5.72
N ALA A 194 4.57 -13.04 5.01
CA ALA A 194 5.26 -12.81 3.75
C ALA A 194 4.31 -12.22 2.69
N TRP A 195 3.07 -12.72 2.60
CA TRP A 195 2.08 -12.23 1.66
C TRP A 195 1.64 -10.79 1.98
N VAL A 196 1.33 -10.49 3.25
CA VAL A 196 1.00 -9.15 3.72
C VAL A 196 2.15 -8.19 3.44
N GLN A 197 3.38 -8.58 3.79
CA GLN A 197 4.57 -7.77 3.53
C GLN A 197 4.78 -7.51 2.03
N GLN A 198 4.57 -8.52 1.18
CA GLN A 198 4.70 -8.39 -0.27
C GLN A 198 3.69 -7.38 -0.83
N LYS A 199 2.47 -7.36 -0.30
CA LYS A 199 1.41 -6.41 -0.67
C LYS A 199 1.77 -4.99 -0.22
N ALA A 200 2.20 -4.83 1.04
CA ALA A 200 2.61 -3.54 1.60
C ALA A 200 3.79 -2.93 0.83
N LEU A 201 4.85 -3.71 0.57
CA LEU A 201 6.02 -3.23 -0.19
C LEU A 201 5.70 -2.92 -1.65
N ARG A 202 4.76 -3.65 -2.27
CA ARG A 202 4.30 -3.34 -3.63
C ARG A 202 3.60 -1.99 -3.69
N GLU A 203 2.80 -1.67 -2.67
CA GLU A 203 2.15 -0.37 -2.54
C GLU A 203 3.17 0.76 -2.29
N VAL A 204 4.13 0.55 -1.39
CA VAL A 204 5.25 1.49 -1.16
C VAL A 204 6.00 1.78 -2.45
N ARG A 205 6.39 0.74 -3.20
CA ARG A 205 7.06 0.89 -4.50
C ARG A 205 6.22 1.69 -5.48
N LEU A 206 4.92 1.39 -5.58
CA LEU A 206 4.01 2.11 -6.47
C LEU A 206 3.93 3.59 -6.11
N ARG A 207 3.84 3.94 -4.82
CA ARG A 207 3.81 5.33 -4.36
C ARG A 207 5.13 6.06 -4.63
N ILE A 208 6.27 5.39 -4.49
CA ILE A 208 7.58 5.94 -4.84
C ILE A 208 7.70 6.16 -6.35
N SER A 209 7.34 5.17 -7.17
CA SER A 209 7.34 5.31 -8.64
C SER A 209 6.41 6.45 -9.10
N ALA A 210 5.23 6.56 -8.50
CA ALA A 210 4.29 7.65 -8.74
C ALA A 210 4.90 9.01 -8.40
N ARG A 211 5.62 9.13 -7.28
CA ARG A 211 6.33 10.35 -6.90
C ARG A 211 7.37 10.76 -7.94
N ILE A 212 8.20 9.82 -8.39
CA ILE A 212 9.23 10.07 -9.42
C ILE A 212 8.56 10.51 -10.73
N TYR A 213 7.49 9.83 -11.14
CA TYR A 213 6.73 10.20 -12.32
C TYR A 213 6.19 11.64 -12.25
N VAL A 214 5.54 11.99 -11.14
CA VAL A 214 4.99 13.35 -10.94
C VAL A 214 6.11 14.39 -10.99
N LEU A 215 7.23 14.17 -10.29
CA LEU A 215 8.35 15.11 -10.31
C LEU A 215 8.92 15.32 -11.72
N ASN A 216 9.06 14.25 -12.50
CA ASN A 216 9.48 14.34 -13.89
C ASN A 216 8.49 15.12 -14.76
N GLN A 217 7.18 14.94 -14.55
CA GLN A 217 6.16 15.69 -15.28
C GLN A 217 6.14 17.17 -14.88
N VAL A 218 6.25 17.47 -13.58
CA VAL A 218 6.34 18.86 -13.10
C VAL A 218 7.56 19.56 -13.72
N ALA A 219 8.73 18.91 -13.72
CA ALA A 219 9.94 19.47 -14.34
C ALA A 219 9.76 19.72 -15.85
N ARG A 220 9.13 18.78 -16.58
CA ARG A 220 8.80 18.95 -18.01
C ARG A 220 7.84 20.12 -18.25
N HIS A 221 6.86 20.31 -17.37
CA HIS A 221 5.87 21.37 -17.49
C HIS A 221 6.43 22.74 -17.11
N GLN A 222 7.40 22.82 -16.20
CA GLN A 222 8.10 24.08 -15.90
C GLN A 222 8.91 24.60 -17.10
N GLN A 223 9.39 23.71 -17.97
CA GLN A 223 10.20 24.07 -19.14
C GLN A 223 9.37 24.43 -20.39
N LYS A 224 8.06 24.19 -20.37
CA LYS A 224 7.17 24.40 -21.53
C LYS A 224 6.11 25.43 -21.19
N GLN A 225 5.82 26.33 -22.13
CA GLN A 225 4.65 27.20 -22.00
C GLN A 225 3.41 26.40 -22.40
N ILE A 226 2.53 26.17 -21.41
CA ILE A 226 1.36 25.30 -21.56
C ILE A 226 0.12 26.16 -21.78
N SER A 227 -0.75 25.76 -22.71
CA SER A 227 -2.02 26.45 -22.95
C SER A 227 -2.99 26.32 -21.77
N MET A 228 -3.91 27.27 -21.67
CA MET A 228 -4.94 27.26 -20.62
C MET A 228 -5.88 26.06 -20.74
N THR A 229 -6.19 25.64 -21.97
CA THR A 229 -7.01 24.47 -22.28
C THR A 229 -6.33 23.18 -21.84
N TYR A 230 -5.05 23.01 -22.17
CA TYR A 230 -4.23 21.90 -21.68
C TYR A 230 -4.24 21.82 -20.16
N ARG A 231 -3.98 22.95 -19.49
CA ARG A 231 -3.91 23.00 -18.03
C ARG A 231 -5.21 22.60 -17.37
N THR A 232 -6.32 23.09 -17.92
CA THR A 232 -7.67 22.74 -17.45
C THR A 232 -7.94 21.25 -17.60
N ALA A 233 -7.58 20.67 -18.76
CA ALA A 233 -7.72 19.23 -18.99
C ALA A 233 -6.86 18.41 -18.01
N LEU A 234 -5.61 18.82 -17.77
CA LEU A 234 -4.70 18.15 -16.84
C LEU A 234 -5.20 18.21 -15.38
N LEU A 235 -5.63 19.39 -14.90
CA LEU A 235 -6.17 19.53 -13.54
C LEU A 235 -7.44 18.69 -13.35
N ARG A 236 -8.32 18.63 -14.35
CA ARG A 236 -9.50 17.74 -14.34
C ARG A 236 -9.11 16.27 -14.37
N SER A 237 -8.09 15.88 -15.14
CA SER A 237 -7.56 14.50 -15.14
C SER A 237 -7.09 14.07 -13.76
N ILE A 238 -6.34 14.94 -13.05
CA ILE A 238 -5.88 14.69 -11.68
C ILE A 238 -7.07 14.58 -10.72
N ALA A 239 -8.03 15.51 -10.80
CA ALA A 239 -9.20 15.54 -9.91
C ALA A 239 -10.15 14.34 -10.12
N VAL A 240 -10.45 13.97 -11.37
CA VAL A 240 -11.23 12.77 -11.71
C VAL A 240 -10.53 11.51 -11.17
N ARG A 241 -9.20 11.41 -11.35
CA ARG A 241 -8.44 10.29 -10.81
C ARG A 241 -8.53 10.20 -9.30
N GLN A 242 -8.33 11.32 -8.61
CA GLN A 242 -8.44 11.42 -7.15
C GLN A 242 -9.84 11.02 -6.67
N SER A 243 -10.88 11.53 -7.34
CA SER A 243 -12.28 11.23 -7.04
C SER A 243 -12.60 9.73 -7.19
N TYR A 244 -12.04 9.07 -8.21
CA TYR A 244 -12.16 7.63 -8.41
C TYR A 244 -11.35 6.79 -7.41
N LYS A 245 -10.22 7.30 -6.91
CA LYS A 245 -9.46 6.64 -5.84
C LYS A 245 -10.22 6.69 -4.51
N GLN A 246 -10.97 7.77 -4.28
CA GLN A 246 -11.74 8.05 -3.06
C GLN A 246 -10.89 8.18 -1.79
N GLU A 247 -9.58 8.36 -1.95
CA GLU A 247 -8.58 8.54 -0.90
C GLU A 247 -7.63 9.65 -1.38
N CYS A 248 -7.08 10.42 -0.44
CA CYS A 248 -6.14 11.46 -0.80
C CYS A 248 -4.77 10.88 -1.17
N ASP A 249 -4.40 10.92 -2.45
CA ASP A 249 -3.05 10.59 -2.89
C ASP A 249 -2.13 11.81 -2.81
N VAL A 250 -1.13 11.76 -1.93
CA VAL A 250 -0.14 12.85 -1.71
C VAL A 250 0.61 13.19 -3.01
N ASN A 251 0.81 12.23 -3.91
CA ASN A 251 1.47 12.50 -5.20
C ASN A 251 0.57 13.29 -6.14
N LEU A 252 -0.73 13.00 -6.16
CA LEU A 252 -1.70 13.73 -6.98
C LEU A 252 -1.97 15.13 -6.43
N GLU A 253 -2.03 15.27 -5.10
CA GLU A 253 -2.08 16.57 -4.42
C GLU A 253 -0.89 17.45 -4.84
N MET A 254 0.34 16.93 -4.71
CA MET A 254 1.54 17.66 -5.13
C MET A 254 1.51 18.01 -6.62
N PHE A 255 1.05 17.10 -7.47
CA PHE A 255 0.95 17.37 -8.90
C PHE A 255 -0.05 18.51 -9.19
N TYR A 256 -1.21 18.46 -8.54
CA TYR A 256 -2.24 19.49 -8.65
C TYR A 256 -1.70 20.86 -8.24
N ASP A 257 -1.09 20.94 -7.06
CA ASP A 257 -0.54 22.17 -6.51
C ASP A 257 0.50 22.82 -7.43
N GLU A 258 1.44 22.02 -7.95
CA GLU A 258 2.50 22.54 -8.81
C GLU A 258 1.97 23.07 -10.15
N ILE A 259 0.96 22.41 -10.74
CA ILE A 259 0.31 22.90 -11.96
C ILE A 259 -0.55 24.13 -11.68
N TYR A 260 -1.26 24.16 -10.54
CA TYR A 260 -2.12 25.27 -10.14
C TYR A 260 -1.32 26.55 -9.84
N LYS A 261 -0.19 26.44 -9.13
CA LYS A 261 0.69 27.58 -8.81
C LYS A 261 1.20 28.33 -10.04
N GLN A 262 1.40 27.63 -11.15
CA GLN A 262 1.93 28.23 -12.38
C GLN A 262 0.95 29.23 -13.02
N ALA A 263 -0.36 29.07 -12.82
CA ALA A 263 -1.39 30.08 -13.13
C ALA A 263 -2.70 29.58 -12.50
N PRO A 264 -3.18 30.25 -11.46
CA PRO A 264 -4.40 29.88 -10.77
C PRO A 264 -5.61 29.90 -11.72
N ILE A 265 -6.42 28.84 -11.68
CA ILE A 265 -7.65 28.72 -12.45
C ILE A 265 -8.81 28.38 -11.53
N THR A 266 -9.87 29.17 -11.54
CA THR A 266 -11.10 28.83 -10.84
C THR A 266 -11.89 27.82 -11.68
N LEU A 267 -11.94 26.57 -11.22
CA LEU A 267 -12.68 25.51 -11.88
C LEU A 267 -13.83 25.04 -10.99
N THR A 268 -15.02 24.93 -11.56
CA THR A 268 -16.20 24.33 -10.93
C THR A 268 -16.30 22.85 -11.31
N ASP A 269 -16.73 22.01 -10.37
CA ASP A 269 -16.93 20.56 -10.56
C ASP A 269 -15.74 19.85 -11.24
N ILE A 270 -14.53 20.09 -10.72
CA ILE A 270 -13.26 19.55 -11.23
C ILE A 270 -13.22 18.03 -11.31
N GLU A 271 -14.00 17.34 -10.47
CA GLU A 271 -14.09 15.89 -10.40
C GLU A 271 -14.99 15.26 -11.47
N SER A 272 -15.67 16.05 -12.32
CA SER A 272 -16.66 15.54 -13.27
C SER A 272 -16.02 14.88 -14.50
N PRO A 273 -16.27 13.58 -14.75
CA PRO A 273 -15.75 12.89 -15.93
C PRO A 273 -16.29 13.47 -17.24
N THR A 274 -17.51 14.01 -17.24
CA THR A 274 -18.10 14.61 -18.44
C THR A 274 -17.41 15.93 -18.80
N LEU A 275 -17.10 16.77 -17.81
CA LEU A 275 -16.37 18.01 -18.02
C LEU A 275 -14.91 17.76 -18.40
N LEU A 276 -14.32 16.65 -17.95
CA LEU A 276 -13.01 16.18 -18.42
C LEU A 276 -13.06 15.86 -19.93
N LEU A 277 -14.03 15.05 -20.38
CA LEU A 277 -14.17 14.72 -21.81
C LEU A 277 -14.38 15.97 -22.68
N GLN A 278 -15.16 16.94 -22.18
CA GLN A 278 -15.31 18.24 -22.85
C GLN A 278 -13.97 19.00 -22.93
N SER A 279 -13.21 19.08 -21.83
CA SER A 279 -11.88 19.68 -21.85
C SER A 279 -10.94 19.02 -22.85
N LEU A 280 -10.96 17.69 -22.93
CA LEU A 280 -10.11 16.93 -23.85
C LEU A 280 -10.46 17.24 -25.31
N SER A 281 -11.74 17.42 -25.64
CA SER A 281 -12.17 17.77 -27.01
C SER A 281 -11.71 19.15 -27.50
N LEU A 282 -11.32 20.03 -26.58
CA LEU A 282 -10.82 21.38 -26.90
C LEU A 282 -9.30 21.43 -27.12
N LEU A 283 -8.60 20.31 -26.93
CA LEU A 283 -7.15 20.22 -27.11
C LEU A 283 -6.78 20.05 -28.58
N ASN A 284 -5.61 20.57 -28.96
CA ASN A 284 -5.02 20.19 -30.23
C ASN A 284 -4.51 18.73 -30.18
N PRO A 285 -4.23 18.07 -31.32
CA PRO A 285 -3.85 16.65 -31.32
C PRO A 285 -2.59 16.31 -30.50
N ALA A 286 -1.60 17.21 -30.45
CA ALA A 286 -0.38 17.00 -29.68
C ALA A 286 -0.63 17.09 -28.18
N GLU A 287 -1.39 18.10 -27.74
CA GLU A 287 -1.83 18.30 -26.37
C GLU A 287 -2.75 17.17 -25.90
N TYR A 288 -3.67 16.72 -26.77
CA TYR A 288 -4.56 15.61 -26.49
C TYR A 288 -3.78 14.34 -26.18
N ASN A 289 -2.85 13.95 -27.05
CA ASN A 289 -2.05 12.73 -26.86
C ASN A 289 -1.23 12.79 -25.57
N ASP A 290 -0.61 13.94 -25.27
CA ASP A 290 0.18 14.11 -24.04
C ASP A 290 -0.69 14.04 -22.77
N VAL A 291 -1.84 14.73 -22.73
CA VAL A 291 -2.77 14.66 -21.58
C VAL A 291 -3.35 13.25 -21.41
N ILE A 292 -3.63 12.55 -22.51
CA ILE A 292 -4.14 11.17 -22.48
C ILE A 292 -3.08 10.19 -21.97
N ASP A 293 -1.82 10.33 -22.38
CA ASP A 293 -0.72 9.52 -21.85
C ASP A 293 -0.52 9.74 -20.35
N ILE A 294 -0.62 11.01 -19.91
CA ILE A 294 -0.59 11.36 -18.49
C ILE A 294 -1.79 10.74 -17.77
N LEU A 295 -3.02 10.97 -18.23
CA LEU A 295 -4.24 10.44 -17.62
C LEU A 295 -4.18 8.91 -17.49
N THR A 296 -3.75 8.23 -18.54
CA THR A 296 -3.59 6.76 -18.55
C THR A 296 -2.62 6.34 -17.45
N THR A 297 -1.47 7.02 -17.34
CA THR A 297 -0.47 6.73 -16.30
C THR A 297 -1.00 7.02 -14.89
N LEU A 298 -1.73 8.13 -14.70
CA LEU A 298 -2.34 8.50 -13.42
C LEU A 298 -3.38 7.44 -12.98
N LEU A 299 -4.15 6.89 -13.92
CA LEU A 299 -5.08 5.78 -13.63
C LEU A 299 -4.36 4.52 -13.17
N TYR A 300 -3.09 4.34 -13.53
CA TYR A 300 -2.21 3.29 -13.02
C TYR A 300 -1.48 3.63 -11.71
N PHE A 301 -1.80 4.75 -11.03
CA PHE A 301 -1.38 5.00 -9.63
C PHE A 301 -2.15 4.09 -8.64
N ARG A 302 -2.43 2.86 -9.06
CA ARG A 302 -3.04 1.77 -8.32
C ARG A 302 -2.68 0.46 -9.01
N GLN A 303 -2.76 -0.65 -8.31
CA GLN A 303 -2.36 -1.94 -8.88
C GLN A 303 -3.22 -2.40 -10.07
N ARG A 304 -4.51 -2.07 -10.07
CA ARG A 304 -5.47 -2.47 -11.11
C ARG A 304 -6.54 -1.40 -11.33
N LEU A 305 -6.94 -1.22 -12.58
CA LEU A 305 -8.04 -0.34 -12.99
C LEU A 305 -9.40 -0.91 -12.54
N THR A 306 -10.29 -0.03 -12.11
CA THR A 306 -11.69 -0.30 -11.82
C THR A 306 -12.55 -0.21 -13.07
N ALA A 307 -13.77 -0.79 -13.03
CA ALA A 307 -14.68 -0.75 -14.17
C ALA A 307 -14.97 0.68 -14.68
N ASN A 308 -15.04 1.66 -13.78
CA ASN A 308 -15.27 3.06 -14.14
C ASN A 308 -14.04 3.70 -14.82
N GLU A 309 -12.83 3.41 -14.34
CA GLU A 309 -11.59 3.87 -14.97
C GLU A 309 -11.42 3.26 -16.37
N LYS A 310 -11.75 1.97 -16.52
CA LYS A 310 -11.78 1.31 -17.84
C LYS A 310 -12.78 1.95 -18.79
N LYS A 311 -13.99 2.23 -18.31
CA LYS A 311 -15.04 2.91 -19.09
C LYS A 311 -14.57 4.30 -19.54
N LEU A 312 -13.89 5.05 -18.66
CA LEU A 312 -13.33 6.36 -19.00
C LEU A 312 -12.26 6.26 -20.10
N LEU A 313 -11.35 5.28 -20.02
CA LEU A 313 -10.33 5.06 -21.07
C LEU A 313 -10.96 4.72 -22.43
N VAL A 314 -12.00 3.87 -22.44
CA VAL A 314 -12.75 3.56 -23.66
C VAL A 314 -13.43 4.81 -24.22
N GLN A 315 -14.00 5.66 -23.37
CA GLN A 315 -14.58 6.95 -23.79
C GLN A 315 -13.54 7.93 -24.35
N CYS A 316 -12.27 7.80 -23.94
CA CYS A 316 -11.15 8.57 -24.50
C CYS A 316 -10.56 7.94 -25.77
N GLY A 317 -11.14 6.86 -26.30
CA GLY A 317 -10.67 6.19 -27.52
C GLY A 317 -9.46 5.27 -27.32
N ILE A 318 -9.09 4.93 -26.08
CA ILE A 318 -8.01 3.98 -25.80
C ILE A 318 -8.57 2.56 -25.68
N ILE A 319 -8.16 1.68 -26.60
CA ILE A 319 -8.50 0.25 -26.56
C ILE A 319 -7.42 -0.48 -25.74
N GLU A 320 -7.78 -1.01 -24.56
CA GLU A 320 -6.86 -1.65 -23.61
C GLU A 320 -6.09 -2.83 -24.24
N GLN A 321 -4.75 -2.72 -24.36
CA GLN A 321 -3.87 -3.89 -24.55
C GLN A 321 -2.91 -4.15 -23.37
N GLN A 322 -2.72 -3.20 -22.44
CA GLN A 322 -1.72 -3.34 -21.38
C GLN A 322 -2.25 -4.13 -20.18
N LYS A 323 -1.71 -5.33 -19.97
CA LYS A 323 -1.99 -6.20 -18.79
C LYS A 323 -1.16 -5.82 -17.55
N ILE A 324 -0.09 -5.04 -17.70
CA ILE A 324 0.92 -4.80 -16.65
C ILE A 324 0.97 -3.30 -16.34
N ASN A 325 0.96 -2.95 -15.06
CA ASN A 325 1.07 -1.56 -14.60
C ASN A 325 2.45 -0.98 -14.99
N PRO A 326 2.53 0.10 -15.77
CA PRO A 326 3.78 0.67 -16.28
C PRO A 326 4.71 1.20 -15.18
N LEU A 327 4.20 1.50 -13.98
CA LEU A 327 4.99 1.99 -12.84
C LEU A 327 5.65 0.86 -12.03
N LEU A 328 5.25 -0.38 -12.28
CA LEU A 328 5.75 -1.58 -11.60
C LEU A 328 6.50 -2.55 -12.53
N ALA A 329 6.46 -2.30 -13.84
CA ALA A 329 7.30 -2.95 -14.84
C ALA A 329 8.76 -2.57 -14.60
#